data_AF-A0A2G6DRI4-F1
#
_entry.id   AF-A0A2G6DRI4-F1
#
_cell.length_a   1.000
_cell.length_b   1.000
_cell.length_c   1.000
_cell.angle_alpha   90.00
_cell.angle_beta   90.00
_cell.angle_gamma   90.00
#
_symmetry.space_group_name_H-M   'P 1'
#
loop_
_entity.id
_entity.type
_entity.pdbx_description
1 polymer ?
#
loop_
_entity_poly.entity_id
_entity_poly.type
_entity_poly.pdbx_seq_one_letter_code
_entity_poly.pdbx_strand_id
1 'polypeptide(L)'
;MIAHLRSIIFSLLFFFGIEGIISFALLGEKIGIAIIVALLVVSVFSGYNVGKKIIYTFLPLAISASSLSLLYFIDDLGERQIFGGFVSILFYMVLLGIKRICKNSFDMTARSFFSATLIATVFLFYAAIYGFYINFDISLWIFILVHFIFVTMVTFVSLRAYSSDTQRVLLYSVIIGFAMIQLVWMANFWPFGYLTMATISLMFYYVLWDLVQMVFLDTLSKKRIIITIIYCVVLSLTVLLTTQWLLVG
;
A
#
# COMPACT_ATOMS: atom_id res chain seq x y z
N MET A 1 -10.53 -4.19 -26.32
CA MET A 1 -11.32 -5.21 -25.59
C MET A 1 -10.45 -6.27 -24.90
N ILE A 2 -9.61 -7.01 -25.63
CA ILE A 2 -8.79 -8.13 -25.09
C ILE A 2 -7.91 -7.74 -23.88
N ALA A 3 -7.41 -6.51 -23.86
CA ALA A 3 -6.53 -6.10 -22.78
C ALA A 3 -7.26 -5.69 -21.48
N HIS A 4 -8.58 -5.48 -21.47
CA HIS A 4 -9.34 -5.36 -20.21
C HIS A 4 -9.59 -6.75 -19.61
N LEU A 5 -9.85 -7.72 -20.49
CA LEU A 5 -10.07 -9.12 -20.12
C LEU A 5 -8.89 -9.70 -19.34
N ARG A 6 -7.64 -9.39 -19.71
CA ARG A 6 -6.45 -9.85 -18.96
C ARG A 6 -6.42 -9.34 -17.52
N SER A 7 -6.67 -8.05 -17.29
CA SER A 7 -6.71 -7.47 -15.94
C SER A 7 -7.83 -8.10 -15.11
N ILE A 8 -9.01 -8.34 -15.72
CA ILE A 8 -10.14 -9.01 -15.09
C ILE A 8 -9.79 -10.45 -14.71
N ILE A 9 -9.16 -11.22 -15.60
CA ILE A 9 -8.76 -12.60 -15.32
C ILE A 9 -7.80 -12.66 -14.13
N PHE A 10 -6.77 -11.81 -14.10
CA PHE A 10 -5.84 -11.79 -12.97
C PHE A 10 -6.49 -11.34 -11.66
N SER A 11 -7.41 -10.37 -11.68
CA SER A 11 -8.14 -9.99 -10.46
C SER A 11 -9.10 -11.08 -9.99
N LEU A 12 -9.72 -11.84 -10.90
CA LEU A 12 -10.56 -12.99 -10.54
C LEU A 12 -9.71 -14.12 -9.94
N LEU A 13 -8.56 -14.43 -10.53
CA LEU A 13 -7.62 -15.41 -9.98
C LEU A 13 -7.15 -14.99 -8.58
N PHE A 14 -6.87 -13.70 -8.39
CA PHE A 14 -6.51 -13.14 -7.09
C PHE A 14 -7.66 -13.29 -6.09
N PHE A 15 -8.88 -12.90 -6.47
CA PHE A 15 -10.08 -13.04 -5.64
C PHE A 15 -10.34 -14.48 -5.21
N PHE A 16 -10.36 -15.43 -6.15
CA PHE A 16 -10.56 -16.84 -5.84
C PHE A 16 -9.44 -17.44 -5.00
N GLY A 17 -8.20 -16.94 -5.13
CA GLY A 17 -7.13 -17.35 -4.23
C GLY A 17 -7.33 -16.83 -2.81
N ILE A 18 -7.78 -15.59 -2.63
CA ILE A 18 -8.13 -15.04 -1.31
C ILE A 18 -9.32 -15.81 -0.70
N GLU A 19 -10.39 -16.02 -1.46
CA GLU A 19 -11.53 -16.83 -1.01
C GLU A 19 -11.13 -18.27 -0.71
N GLY A 20 -10.16 -18.81 -1.46
CA GLY A 20 -9.54 -20.09 -1.17
C GLY A 20 -8.84 -20.10 0.19
N ILE A 21 -8.08 -19.06 0.53
CA ILE A 21 -7.45 -18.95 1.86
C ILE A 21 -8.49 -18.85 2.97
N ILE A 22 -9.54 -18.04 2.75
CA ILE A 22 -10.62 -17.83 3.73
C ILE A 22 -11.39 -19.14 3.96
N SER A 23 -11.79 -19.83 2.89
CA SER A 23 -12.63 -21.03 2.95
C SER A 23 -11.84 -22.28 3.34
N PHE A 24 -10.59 -22.39 2.90
CA PHE A 24 -9.74 -23.58 3.09
C PHE A 24 -8.76 -23.45 4.25
N ALA A 25 -8.98 -22.52 5.18
CA ALA A 25 -8.32 -22.51 6.49
C ALA A 25 -8.43 -23.86 7.24
N LEU A 26 -9.37 -24.73 6.83
CA LEU A 26 -9.59 -26.09 7.33
C LEU A 26 -8.81 -27.22 6.63
N LEU A 27 -8.26 -27.03 5.43
CA LEU A 27 -7.62 -28.13 4.65
C LEU A 27 -6.14 -28.38 4.98
N GLY A 28 -5.57 -27.60 5.90
CA GLY A 28 -4.22 -27.79 6.41
C GLY A 28 -3.20 -26.74 5.96
N GLU A 29 -2.23 -26.48 6.83
CA GLU A 29 -1.27 -25.37 6.72
C GLU A 29 -0.49 -25.37 5.39
N LYS A 30 -0.13 -26.55 4.87
CA LYS A 30 0.64 -26.68 3.63
C LYS A 30 -0.10 -26.14 2.40
N ILE A 31 -1.41 -26.35 2.32
CA ILE A 31 -2.24 -25.88 1.21
C ILE A 31 -2.39 -24.37 1.28
N GLY A 32 -2.62 -23.82 2.47
CA GLY A 32 -2.67 -22.36 2.69
C GLY A 32 -1.39 -21.66 2.23
N ILE A 33 -0.22 -22.17 2.65
CA ILE A 33 1.08 -21.62 2.22
C ILE A 33 1.24 -21.71 0.69
N ALA A 34 0.85 -22.82 0.07
CA ALA A 34 0.93 -22.97 -1.38
C ALA A 34 0.06 -21.94 -2.12
N ILE A 35 -1.15 -21.66 -1.63
CA ILE A 35 -2.04 -20.64 -2.22
C ILE A 35 -1.43 -19.23 -2.04
N ILE A 36 -0.88 -18.92 -0.88
CA ILE A 36 -0.18 -17.65 -0.62
C ILE A 36 0.97 -17.46 -1.62
N VAL A 37 1.83 -18.46 -1.77
CA VAL A 37 2.96 -18.41 -2.72
C VAL A 37 2.45 -18.25 -4.15
N ALA A 38 1.41 -18.99 -4.54
CA ALA A 38 0.81 -18.88 -5.87
C ALA A 38 0.27 -17.46 -6.13
N LEU A 39 -0.41 -16.84 -5.16
CA LEU A 39 -0.92 -15.47 -5.27
C LEU A 39 0.20 -14.44 -5.44
N LEU A 40 1.30 -14.58 -4.69
CA LEU A 40 2.46 -13.69 -4.84
C LEU A 40 3.09 -13.84 -6.24
N VAL A 41 3.23 -15.07 -6.74
CA VAL A 41 3.73 -15.34 -8.10
C VAL A 41 2.80 -14.75 -9.17
N VAL A 42 1.49 -14.98 -9.05
CA VAL A 42 0.48 -14.39 -9.94
C VAL A 42 0.56 -12.86 -9.94
N SER A 43 0.88 -12.25 -8.81
CA SER A 43 0.99 -10.80 -8.67
C SER A 43 2.20 -10.23 -9.40
N VAL A 44 3.36 -10.89 -9.28
CA VAL A 44 4.55 -10.52 -10.06
C VAL A 44 4.31 -10.73 -11.55
N PHE A 45 3.76 -11.89 -11.91
CA PHE A 45 3.49 -12.26 -13.30
C PHE A 45 2.49 -11.33 -13.98
N SER A 46 1.41 -10.97 -13.29
CA SER A 46 0.39 -10.05 -13.81
C SER A 46 0.95 -8.65 -14.00
N GLY A 47 1.66 -8.09 -13.01
CA GLY A 47 2.31 -6.79 -13.12
C GLY A 47 3.29 -6.72 -14.30
N TYR A 48 4.11 -7.76 -14.49
CA TYR A 48 5.07 -7.82 -15.58
C TYR A 48 4.37 -7.95 -16.93
N ASN A 49 3.36 -8.82 -17.04
CA ASN A 49 2.67 -9.03 -18.31
C ASN A 49 1.86 -7.83 -18.77
N VAL A 50 1.30 -7.08 -17.82
CA VAL A 50 0.50 -5.90 -18.10
C VAL A 50 1.38 -4.67 -18.36
N GLY A 51 2.40 -4.42 -17.54
CA GLY A 51 3.25 -3.23 -17.64
C GLY A 51 4.48 -3.37 -18.53
N LYS A 52 4.91 -4.62 -18.83
CA LYS A 52 6.13 -4.95 -19.59
C LYS A 52 7.43 -4.35 -19.01
N LYS A 53 7.40 -3.93 -17.75
CA LYS A 53 8.55 -3.40 -17.01
C LYS A 53 8.53 -3.96 -15.59
N ILE A 54 9.69 -4.35 -15.08
CA ILE A 54 9.84 -4.95 -13.74
C ILE A 54 9.34 -3.99 -12.65
N ILE A 55 9.55 -2.69 -12.81
CA ILE A 55 9.12 -1.70 -11.80
C ILE A 55 7.62 -1.78 -11.46
N TYR A 56 6.77 -2.17 -12.43
CA TYR A 56 5.33 -2.25 -12.22
C TYR A 56 4.88 -3.56 -11.58
N THR A 57 5.79 -4.51 -11.29
CA THR A 57 5.46 -5.72 -10.52
C THR A 57 5.37 -5.45 -9.02
N PHE A 58 6.07 -4.41 -8.55
CA PHE A 58 6.16 -4.12 -7.12
C PHE A 58 4.80 -3.79 -6.52
N LEU A 59 3.99 -2.93 -7.16
CA LEU A 59 2.72 -2.50 -6.56
C LEU A 59 1.67 -3.63 -6.46
N PRO A 60 1.42 -4.46 -7.51
CA PRO A 60 0.58 -5.65 -7.37
C PRO A 60 1.10 -6.65 -6.32
N LEU A 61 2.42 -6.84 -6.24
CA LEU A 61 3.03 -7.69 -5.22
C LEU A 61 2.81 -7.12 -3.81
N ALA A 62 2.99 -5.81 -3.63
CA ALA A 62 2.81 -5.11 -2.38
C ALA A 62 1.36 -5.17 -1.88
N ILE A 63 0.36 -5.00 -2.76
CA ILE A 63 -1.07 -5.20 -2.43
C ILE A 63 -1.27 -6.62 -1.91
N SER A 64 -0.73 -7.59 -2.62
CA SER A 64 -0.96 -9.01 -2.33
C SER A 64 -0.32 -9.43 -1.03
N ALA A 65 0.95 -9.08 -0.82
CA ALA A 65 1.64 -9.35 0.44
C ALA A 65 0.93 -8.66 1.61
N SER A 66 0.63 -7.36 1.49
CA SER A 66 0.02 -6.59 2.58
C SER A 66 -1.39 -7.05 2.91
N SER A 67 -2.20 -7.39 1.90
CA SER A 67 -3.56 -7.90 2.13
C SER A 67 -3.58 -9.29 2.72
N LEU A 68 -2.71 -10.21 2.25
CA LEU A 68 -2.57 -11.54 2.83
C LEU A 68 -2.09 -11.46 4.28
N SER A 69 -1.16 -10.56 4.57
CA SER A 69 -0.71 -10.25 5.92
C SER A 69 -1.81 -9.68 6.80
N LEU A 70 -2.64 -8.76 6.29
CA LEU A 70 -3.72 -8.15 7.07
C LEU A 70 -4.89 -9.11 7.30
N LEU A 71 -5.15 -10.02 6.35
CA LEU A 71 -6.20 -11.03 6.44
C LEU A 71 -6.05 -11.91 7.70
N TYR A 72 -4.81 -12.10 8.17
CA TYR A 72 -4.50 -12.82 9.40
C TYR A 72 -5.10 -12.15 10.66
N PHE A 73 -5.29 -10.82 10.65
CA PHE A 73 -5.77 -10.05 11.80
C PHE A 73 -7.28 -9.78 11.78
N ILE A 74 -8.00 -10.24 10.76
CA ILE A 74 -9.46 -10.11 10.68
C ILE A 74 -10.04 -11.41 11.21
N ASP A 75 -10.88 -11.37 12.25
CA ASP A 75 -11.41 -12.60 12.86
C ASP A 75 -12.74 -13.03 12.23
N ASP A 76 -13.63 -12.08 11.96
CA ASP A 76 -14.96 -12.37 11.43
C ASP A 76 -14.93 -12.83 9.97
N LEU A 77 -15.67 -13.90 9.66
CA LEU A 77 -15.70 -14.49 8.32
C LEU A 77 -16.33 -13.53 7.30
N GLY A 78 -17.39 -12.82 7.67
CA GLY A 78 -18.05 -11.84 6.80
C GLY A 78 -17.12 -10.68 6.49
N GLU A 79 -16.43 -10.15 7.50
CA GLU A 79 -15.42 -9.11 7.32
C GLU A 79 -14.27 -9.56 6.40
N ARG A 80 -13.80 -10.80 6.52
CA ARG A 80 -12.77 -11.38 5.64
C ARG A 80 -13.21 -11.41 4.17
N GLN A 81 -14.45 -11.82 3.90
CA GLN A 81 -14.99 -11.89 2.54
C GLN A 81 -15.17 -10.50 1.93
N ILE A 82 -15.72 -9.57 2.71
CA ILE A 82 -15.85 -8.16 2.31
C ILE A 82 -14.48 -7.57 1.99
N PHE A 83 -13.49 -7.81 2.86
CA PHE A 83 -12.11 -7.39 2.65
C PHE A 83 -11.50 -8.01 1.38
N GLY A 84 -11.69 -9.32 1.17
CA GLY A 84 -11.23 -10.02 -0.03
C GLY A 84 -11.80 -9.43 -1.32
N GLY A 85 -13.08 -9.08 -1.32
CA GLY A 85 -13.74 -8.35 -2.40
C GLY A 85 -13.10 -6.98 -2.65
N PHE A 86 -12.89 -6.17 -1.60
CA PHE A 86 -12.26 -4.85 -1.71
C PHE A 86 -10.84 -4.90 -2.26
N VAL A 87 -9.99 -5.78 -1.72
CA VAL A 87 -8.60 -5.91 -2.19
C VAL A 87 -8.56 -6.40 -3.63
N SER A 88 -9.47 -7.27 -4.04
CA SER A 88 -9.56 -7.73 -5.43
C SER A 88 -9.93 -6.62 -6.41
N ILE A 89 -10.81 -5.69 -5.98
CA ILE A 89 -11.11 -4.47 -6.73
C ILE A 89 -9.86 -3.58 -6.83
N LEU A 90 -9.12 -3.37 -5.75
CA LEU A 90 -7.86 -2.60 -5.78
C LEU A 90 -6.83 -3.27 -6.72
N PHE A 91 -6.71 -4.59 -6.65
CA PHE A 91 -5.82 -5.36 -7.51
C PHE A 91 -6.21 -5.22 -9.00
N TYR A 92 -7.51 -5.20 -9.30
CA TYR A 92 -7.99 -4.86 -10.64
C TYR A 92 -7.60 -3.43 -11.05
N MET A 93 -7.85 -2.45 -10.17
CA MET A 93 -7.55 -1.04 -10.44
C MET A 93 -6.06 -0.80 -10.70
N VAL A 94 -5.16 -1.45 -9.95
CA VAL A 94 -3.71 -1.30 -10.18
C VAL A 94 -3.30 -1.83 -11.55
N LEU A 95 -3.80 -3.00 -11.94
CA LEU A 95 -3.46 -3.58 -13.25
C LEU A 95 -4.01 -2.71 -14.38
N LEU A 96 -5.22 -2.18 -14.22
CA LEU A 96 -5.79 -1.26 -15.20
C LEU A 96 -5.01 0.06 -15.28
N GLY A 97 -4.62 0.62 -14.13
CA GLY A 97 -3.80 1.82 -14.01
C GLY A 97 -2.44 1.67 -14.68
N ILE A 98 -1.69 0.62 -14.33
CA ILE A 98 -0.37 0.29 -14.91
C ILE A 98 -0.48 0.22 -16.43
N LYS A 99 -1.46 -0.52 -16.95
CA LYS A 99 -1.62 -0.71 -18.38
C LYS A 99 -1.84 0.61 -19.12
N ARG A 100 -2.75 1.44 -18.60
CA ARG A 100 -3.12 2.71 -19.24
C ARG A 100 -1.96 3.70 -19.14
N ILE A 101 -1.28 3.79 -18.00
CA ILE A 101 -0.08 4.64 -17.83
C ILE A 101 1.04 4.23 -18.81
N CYS A 102 1.23 2.92 -19.03
CA CYS A 102 2.25 2.44 -20.00
C CYS A 102 1.94 2.84 -21.44
N LYS A 103 0.66 2.97 -21.81
CA LYS A 103 0.24 3.38 -23.16
C LYS A 103 0.17 4.90 -23.31
N ASN A 104 -0.32 5.59 -22.28
CA ASN A 104 -0.43 7.04 -22.24
C ASN A 104 -0.13 7.52 -20.82
N SER A 105 1.04 8.14 -20.65
CA SER A 105 1.48 8.66 -19.37
C SER A 105 0.62 9.82 -18.87
N PHE A 106 -0.14 10.50 -19.75
CA PHE A 106 -0.98 11.66 -19.41
C PHE A 106 -2.44 11.30 -19.11
N ASP A 107 -2.79 10.01 -19.08
CA ASP A 107 -4.15 9.58 -18.76
C ASP A 107 -4.48 9.83 -17.27
N MET A 108 -5.26 10.88 -17.00
CA MET A 108 -5.62 11.30 -15.65
C MET A 108 -6.38 10.23 -14.88
N THR A 109 -7.31 9.51 -15.52
CA THR A 109 -8.07 8.44 -14.86
C THR A 109 -7.14 7.28 -14.46
N ALA A 110 -6.19 6.94 -15.32
CA ALA A 110 -5.22 5.90 -15.02
C ALA A 110 -4.31 6.27 -13.84
N ARG A 111 -3.86 7.54 -13.80
CA ARG A 111 -3.11 8.09 -12.66
C ARG A 111 -3.95 8.06 -11.39
N SER A 112 -5.23 8.44 -11.44
CA SER A 112 -6.12 8.37 -10.28
C SER A 112 -6.29 6.94 -9.76
N PHE A 113 -6.52 5.95 -10.62
CA PHE A 113 -6.60 4.54 -10.20
C PHE A 113 -5.29 4.05 -9.59
N PHE A 114 -4.17 4.41 -10.21
CA PHE A 114 -2.85 4.04 -9.73
C PHE A 114 -2.56 4.66 -8.35
N SER A 115 -2.78 5.96 -8.19
CA SER A 115 -2.58 6.69 -6.92
C SER A 115 -3.53 6.19 -5.83
N ALA A 116 -4.82 6.00 -6.13
CA ALA A 116 -5.77 5.48 -5.14
C ALA A 116 -5.36 4.09 -4.64
N THR A 117 -4.95 3.23 -5.57
CA THR A 117 -4.46 1.90 -5.20
C THR A 117 -3.16 1.97 -4.41
N LEU A 118 -2.25 2.88 -4.76
CA LEU A 118 -1.01 3.08 -4.02
C LEU A 118 -1.26 3.50 -2.58
N ILE A 119 -2.13 4.48 -2.35
CA ILE A 119 -2.49 4.94 -1.00
C ILE A 119 -3.13 3.78 -0.20
N ALA A 120 -4.05 3.03 -0.82
CA ALA A 120 -4.63 1.85 -0.17
C ALA A 120 -3.56 0.79 0.16
N THR A 121 -2.59 0.57 -0.74
CA THR A 121 -1.49 -0.39 -0.53
C THR A 121 -0.61 0.01 0.65
N VAL A 122 -0.28 1.30 0.75
CA VAL A 122 0.50 1.84 1.87
C VAL A 122 -0.24 1.69 3.19
N PHE A 123 -1.56 1.96 3.20
CA PHE A 123 -2.40 1.73 4.38
C PHE A 123 -2.40 0.25 4.80
N LEU A 124 -2.67 -0.67 3.86
CA LEU A 124 -2.67 -2.10 4.12
C LEU A 124 -1.32 -2.56 4.66
N PHE A 125 -0.23 -2.07 4.07
CA PHE A 125 1.11 -2.38 4.53
C PHE A 125 1.32 -1.91 5.97
N TYR A 126 1.04 -0.64 6.28
CA TYR A 126 1.20 -0.11 7.64
C TYR A 126 0.35 -0.87 8.65
N ALA A 127 -0.92 -1.15 8.34
CA ALA A 127 -1.80 -1.90 9.24
C ALA A 127 -1.24 -3.29 9.52
N ALA A 128 -0.82 -4.01 8.46
CA ALA A 128 -0.27 -5.35 8.58
C ALA A 128 1.03 -5.37 9.38
N ILE A 129 2.01 -4.54 9.00
CA ILE A 129 3.35 -4.57 9.60
C ILE A 129 3.33 -4.10 11.07
N TYR A 130 2.51 -3.10 11.43
CA TYR A 130 2.31 -2.71 12.83
C TYR A 130 1.62 -3.84 13.61
N GLY A 131 0.63 -4.50 13.00
CA GLY A 131 0.01 -5.70 13.58
C GLY A 131 1.03 -6.78 13.89
N PHE A 132 1.91 -7.09 12.93
CA PHE A 132 3.00 -8.05 13.13
C PHE A 132 3.98 -7.61 14.21
N TYR A 133 4.38 -6.33 14.19
CA TYR A 133 5.32 -5.77 15.16
C TYR A 133 4.83 -5.91 16.61
N ILE A 134 3.56 -5.57 16.85
CA ILE A 134 2.96 -5.63 18.20
C ILE A 134 2.74 -7.08 18.66
N ASN A 135 2.34 -7.99 17.75
CA ASN A 135 1.93 -9.34 18.13
C ASN A 135 3.05 -10.39 18.14
N PHE A 136 4.16 -10.16 17.43
CA PHE A 136 5.22 -11.17 17.25
C PHE A 136 6.60 -10.73 17.79
N ASP A 137 6.62 -9.70 18.65
CA ASP A 137 7.85 -9.19 19.29
C ASP A 137 8.99 -8.95 18.28
N ILE A 138 8.65 -8.37 17.12
CA ILE A 138 9.62 -8.09 16.07
C ILE A 138 10.55 -6.98 16.55
N SER A 139 11.85 -7.19 16.42
CA SER A 139 12.83 -6.18 16.80
C SER A 139 12.61 -4.84 16.06
N LEU A 140 12.69 -3.73 16.80
CA LEU A 140 12.43 -2.38 16.29
C LEU A 140 13.26 -2.03 15.05
N TRP A 141 14.54 -2.46 14.98
CA TRP A 141 15.39 -2.16 13.83
C TRP A 141 14.93 -2.88 12.55
N ILE A 142 14.44 -4.12 12.66
CA ILE A 142 13.86 -4.86 11.52
C ILE A 142 12.59 -4.15 11.05
N PHE A 143 11.73 -3.78 12.00
CA PHE A 143 10.50 -3.05 11.73
C PHE A 143 10.75 -1.75 10.97
N ILE A 144 11.70 -0.94 11.42
CA ILE A 144 12.10 0.32 10.77
C ILE A 144 12.71 0.07 9.39
N LEU A 145 13.58 -0.94 9.24
CA LEU A 145 14.24 -1.24 7.97
C LEU A 145 13.22 -1.70 6.91
N VAL A 146 12.29 -2.58 7.28
CA VAL A 146 11.23 -3.05 6.38
C VAL A 146 10.32 -1.88 5.95
N HIS A 147 9.99 -0.97 6.87
CA HIS A 147 9.28 0.27 6.53
C HIS A 147 10.04 1.12 5.52
N PHE A 148 11.33 1.38 5.78
CA PHE A 148 12.17 2.18 4.91
C PHE A 148 12.17 1.64 3.48
N ILE A 149 12.46 0.34 3.33
CA ILE A 149 12.53 -0.32 2.03
C ILE A 149 11.18 -0.23 1.31
N PHE A 150 10.10 -0.56 2.01
CA PHE A 150 8.76 -0.55 1.41
C PHE A 150 8.35 0.86 0.95
N VAL A 151 8.46 1.85 1.84
CA VAL A 151 8.08 3.25 1.55
C VAL A 151 8.93 3.82 0.42
N THR A 152 10.23 3.53 0.42
CA THR A 152 11.12 3.97 -0.66
C THR A 152 10.71 3.34 -1.98
N MET A 153 10.45 2.03 -2.01
CA MET A 153 10.07 1.33 -3.25
C MET A 153 8.70 1.75 -3.77
N VAL A 154 7.69 1.88 -2.90
CA VAL A 154 6.35 2.29 -3.33
C VAL A 154 6.35 3.72 -3.87
N THR A 155 7.11 4.62 -3.22
CA THR A 155 7.29 6.00 -3.68
C THR A 155 8.07 6.07 -4.98
N PHE A 156 9.11 5.24 -5.13
CA PHE A 156 9.88 5.14 -6.37
C PHE A 156 8.99 4.74 -7.54
N VAL A 157 8.19 3.67 -7.37
CA VAL A 157 7.26 3.22 -8.41
C VAL A 157 6.24 4.32 -8.73
N SER A 158 5.73 5.04 -7.72
CA SER A 158 4.83 6.17 -7.93
C SER A 158 5.44 7.28 -8.75
N LEU A 159 6.61 7.77 -8.36
CA LEU A 159 7.23 8.94 -8.97
C LEU A 159 7.75 8.63 -10.38
N ARG A 160 8.08 7.36 -10.67
CA ARG A 160 8.39 6.89 -12.02
C ARG A 160 7.23 6.97 -12.99
N ALA A 161 5.99 7.06 -12.51
CA ALA A 161 4.83 7.35 -13.35
C ALA A 161 4.78 8.82 -13.81
N TYR A 162 5.48 9.73 -13.11
CA TYR A 162 5.47 11.17 -13.40
C TYR A 162 6.75 11.66 -14.07
N SER A 163 7.91 11.03 -13.80
CA SER A 163 9.20 11.46 -14.35
C SER A 163 10.09 10.33 -14.85
N SER A 164 10.77 10.60 -15.97
CA SER A 164 11.78 9.74 -16.56
C SER A 164 13.17 9.87 -15.90
N ASP A 165 13.40 10.92 -15.11
CA ASP A 165 14.65 11.14 -14.38
C ASP A 165 14.74 10.18 -13.18
N THR A 166 15.46 9.07 -13.37
CA THR A 166 15.58 8.02 -12.37
C THR A 166 16.33 8.49 -11.11
N GLN A 167 17.35 9.36 -11.27
CA GLN A 167 18.16 9.80 -10.13
C GLN A 167 17.36 10.72 -9.22
N ARG A 168 16.66 11.69 -9.80
CA ARG A 168 15.77 12.58 -9.04
C ARG A 168 14.65 11.77 -8.37
N VAL A 169 14.01 10.85 -9.10
CA VAL A 169 12.96 9.99 -8.52
C VAL A 169 13.49 9.16 -7.35
N LEU A 170 14.66 8.53 -7.49
CA LEU A 170 15.26 7.74 -6.41
C LEU A 170 15.58 8.62 -5.19
N LEU A 171 16.20 9.79 -5.39
CA LEU A 171 16.54 10.72 -4.32
C LEU A 171 15.30 11.11 -3.51
N TYR A 172 14.23 11.56 -4.17
CA TYR A 172 13.00 11.96 -3.49
C TYR A 172 12.29 10.78 -2.81
N SER A 173 12.38 9.58 -3.37
CA SER A 173 11.80 8.38 -2.76
C SER A 173 12.54 7.98 -1.48
N VAL A 174 13.86 8.08 -1.49
CA VAL A 174 14.71 7.83 -0.31
C VAL A 174 14.46 8.89 0.75
N ILE A 175 14.33 10.18 0.38
CA ILE A 175 13.99 11.26 1.31
C ILE A 175 12.65 10.99 2.00
N ILE A 176 11.60 10.60 1.25
CA ILE A 176 10.31 10.23 1.85
C ILE A 176 10.46 9.00 2.75
N GLY A 177 11.21 7.97 2.32
CA GLY A 177 11.51 6.80 3.15
C GLY A 177 12.15 7.18 4.48
N PHE A 178 13.16 8.06 4.47
CA PHE A 178 13.83 8.56 5.66
C PHE A 178 12.88 9.36 6.56
N ALA A 179 12.07 10.25 6.00
CA ALA A 179 11.08 11.01 6.76
C ALA A 179 10.08 10.08 7.45
N MET A 180 9.57 9.07 6.74
CA MET A 180 8.61 8.13 7.29
C MET A 180 9.20 7.25 8.40
N ILE A 181 10.47 6.83 8.33
CA ILE A 181 11.04 6.05 9.44
C ILE A 181 11.23 6.87 10.71
N GLN A 182 11.52 8.16 10.61
CA GLN A 182 11.61 9.04 11.79
C GLN A 182 10.24 9.14 12.46
N LEU A 183 9.18 9.29 11.66
CA LEU A 183 7.81 9.29 12.16
C LEU A 183 7.44 7.96 12.81
N VAL A 184 7.73 6.83 12.15
CA VAL A 184 7.47 5.48 12.69
C VAL A 184 8.22 5.24 13.99
N TRP A 185 9.47 5.68 14.08
CA TRP A 185 10.26 5.58 15.31
C TRP A 185 9.66 6.42 16.45
N MET A 186 9.22 7.66 16.18
CA MET A 186 8.55 8.49 17.18
C MET A 186 7.20 7.89 17.60
N ALA A 187 6.46 7.36 16.63
CA ALA A 187 5.12 6.82 16.84
C ALA A 187 5.18 5.47 17.60
N ASN A 188 6.33 4.79 17.61
CA ASN A 188 6.53 3.57 18.41
C ASN A 188 6.26 3.74 19.91
N PHE A 189 6.42 4.95 20.43
CA PHE A 189 6.15 5.27 21.83
C PHE A 189 4.68 5.55 22.12
N TRP A 190 3.80 5.49 21.11
CA TRP A 190 2.39 5.81 21.28
C TRP A 190 1.56 4.58 21.65
N PRO A 191 0.66 4.70 22.64
CA PRO A 191 -0.17 3.60 23.13
C PRO A 191 -1.42 3.36 22.25
N PHE A 192 -1.23 3.19 20.94
CA PHE A 192 -2.33 3.01 20.00
C PHE A 192 -2.26 1.68 19.25
N GLY A 193 -3.43 1.15 18.89
CA GLY A 193 -3.53 -0.05 18.07
C GLY A 193 -3.05 0.16 16.62
N TYR A 194 -2.75 -0.95 15.94
CA TYR A 194 -2.16 -0.96 14.60
C TYR A 194 -2.98 -0.21 13.54
N LEU A 195 -4.32 -0.22 13.60
CA LEU A 195 -5.17 0.54 12.66
C LEU A 195 -5.04 2.06 12.82
N THR A 196 -4.91 2.54 14.07
CA THR A 196 -4.71 3.98 14.34
C THR A 196 -3.34 4.42 13.86
N MET A 197 -2.30 3.62 14.17
CA MET A 197 -0.94 3.88 13.73
C MET A 197 -0.82 3.88 12.22
N ALA A 198 -1.48 2.94 11.54
CA ALA A 198 -1.53 2.89 10.08
C ALA A 198 -2.23 4.10 9.47
N THR A 199 -3.36 4.53 10.05
CA THR A 199 -4.12 5.69 9.59
C THR A 199 -3.29 6.98 9.69
N ILE A 200 -2.65 7.21 10.84
CA ILE A 200 -1.81 8.39 11.06
C ILE A 200 -0.57 8.35 10.15
N SER A 201 0.09 7.21 10.05
CA SER A 201 1.24 7.03 9.15
C SER A 201 0.86 7.29 7.70
N LEU A 202 -0.33 6.86 7.28
CA LEU A 202 -0.87 7.13 5.94
C LEU A 202 -1.08 8.62 5.69
N MET A 203 -1.64 9.36 6.65
CA MET A 203 -1.85 10.80 6.52
C MET A 203 -0.52 11.53 6.30
N PHE A 204 0.49 11.23 7.12
CA PHE A 204 1.83 11.79 6.94
C PHE A 204 2.46 11.39 5.61
N TYR A 205 2.39 10.12 5.24
CA TYR A 205 2.87 9.64 3.95
C TYR A 205 2.21 10.39 2.79
N TYR A 206 0.88 10.52 2.82
CA TYR A 206 0.12 11.20 1.78
C TYR A 206 0.55 12.66 1.62
N VAL A 207 0.73 13.40 2.70
CA VAL A 207 1.20 14.79 2.64
C VAL A 207 2.58 14.87 1.98
N LEU A 208 3.54 14.07 2.44
CA LEU A 208 4.89 14.08 1.88
C LEU A 208 4.88 13.68 0.39
N TRP A 209 4.12 12.64 0.06
CA TRP A 209 3.96 12.16 -1.30
C TRP A 209 3.32 13.20 -2.23
N ASP A 210 2.22 13.85 -1.81
CA ASP A 210 1.53 14.90 -2.58
C ASP A 210 2.43 16.12 -2.81
N LEU A 211 3.21 16.53 -1.79
CA LEU A 211 4.19 17.62 -1.92
C LEU A 211 5.26 17.30 -2.95
N VAL A 212 5.85 16.10 -2.89
CA VAL A 212 6.86 15.68 -3.86
C VAL A 212 6.25 15.52 -5.25
N GLN A 213 5.04 14.97 -5.36
CA GLN A 213 4.33 14.87 -6.63
C GLN A 213 4.13 16.25 -7.27
N MET A 214 3.77 17.28 -6.49
CA MET A 214 3.65 18.66 -6.99
C MET A 214 4.97 19.23 -7.51
N VAL A 215 6.10 18.87 -6.89
CA VAL A 215 7.44 19.26 -7.37
C VAL A 215 7.74 18.63 -8.73
N PHE A 216 7.29 17.39 -8.99
CA PHE A 216 7.45 16.74 -10.29
C PHE A 216 6.46 17.24 -11.35
N LEU A 217 5.35 17.83 -10.94
CA LEU A 217 4.32 18.39 -11.82
C LEU A 217 4.49 19.91 -12.04
N ASP A 218 5.48 20.55 -11.42
CA ASP A 218 5.68 22.01 -11.44
C ASP A 218 4.43 22.80 -11.02
N THR A 219 3.64 22.25 -10.10
CA THR A 219 2.37 22.85 -9.60
C THR A 219 2.44 23.27 -8.13
N LEU A 220 3.66 23.39 -7.59
CA LEU A 220 3.87 23.71 -6.19
C LEU A 220 3.34 25.12 -5.85
N SER A 221 2.42 25.19 -4.89
CA SER A 221 1.84 26.45 -4.42
C SER A 221 1.86 26.52 -2.90
N LYS A 222 2.39 27.61 -2.33
CA LYS A 222 2.44 27.84 -0.88
C LYS A 222 1.07 27.68 -0.21
N LYS A 223 0.01 28.17 -0.85
CA LYS A 223 -1.37 28.06 -0.35
C LYS A 223 -1.78 26.60 -0.21
N ARG A 224 -1.48 25.77 -1.21
CA ARG A 224 -1.81 24.34 -1.20
C ARG A 224 -1.03 23.59 -0.13
N ILE A 225 0.27 23.87 0.02
CA ILE A 225 1.11 23.29 1.08
C ILE A 225 0.49 23.54 2.46
N ILE A 226 0.14 24.79 2.77
CA ILE A 226 -0.46 25.15 4.06
C ILE A 226 -1.78 24.42 4.29
N ILE A 227 -2.66 24.38 3.27
CA ILE A 227 -3.95 23.68 3.37
C ILE A 227 -3.75 22.19 3.62
N THR A 228 -2.84 21.52 2.90
CA THR A 228 -2.55 20.10 3.07
C THR A 228 -2.02 19.79 4.47
N ILE A 229 -1.12 20.64 5.01
CA ILE A 229 -0.58 20.47 6.37
C ILE A 229 -1.69 20.67 7.42
N ILE A 230 -2.50 21.72 7.31
CA ILE A 230 -3.61 21.96 8.24
C ILE A 230 -4.58 20.78 8.24
N TYR A 231 -4.95 20.29 7.05
CA TYR A 231 -5.86 19.16 6.90
C TYR A 231 -5.30 17.89 7.55
N CYS A 232 -4.00 17.62 7.36
CA CYS A 232 -3.32 16.51 8.02
C CYS A 232 -3.37 16.64 9.54
N VAL A 233 -3.08 17.82 10.10
CA VAL A 233 -3.10 18.03 11.55
C VAL A 233 -4.51 17.84 12.11
N VAL A 234 -5.53 18.42 11.48
CA VAL A 234 -6.93 18.31 11.92
C VAL A 234 -7.41 16.86 11.87
N LEU A 235 -7.12 16.13 10.78
CA LEU A 235 -7.50 14.73 10.66
C LEU A 235 -6.75 13.84 11.67
N SER A 236 -5.44 14.02 11.81
CA SER A 236 -4.64 13.26 12.79
C SER A 236 -5.14 13.49 14.20
N LEU A 237 -5.45 14.74 14.58
CA LEU A 237 -6.05 15.05 15.88
C LEU A 237 -7.41 14.41 16.05
N THR A 238 -8.26 14.42 15.02
CA THR A 238 -9.58 13.79 15.08
C THR A 238 -9.47 12.29 15.34
N VAL A 239 -8.55 11.61 14.64
CA VAL A 239 -8.28 10.18 14.87
C VAL A 239 -7.74 9.94 16.29
N LEU A 240 -6.73 10.71 16.72
CA LEU A 240 -6.12 10.57 18.05
C LEU A 240 -7.09 10.82 19.21
N LEU A 241 -8.07 11.71 19.03
CA LEU A 241 -9.09 12.02 20.03
C LEU A 241 -10.23 10.99 20.06
N THR A 242 -10.45 10.26 18.97
CA THR A 242 -11.53 9.26 18.87
C THR A 242 -11.06 7.83 19.14
N THR A 243 -9.76 7.56 18.95
CA THR A 243 -9.18 6.26 19.27
C THR A 243 -9.14 6.02 20.78
N GLN A 244 -9.44 4.79 21.20
CA GLN A 244 -9.24 4.35 22.58
C GLN A 244 -7.74 4.28 22.90
N TRP A 245 -7.33 5.00 23.94
CA TRP A 245 -5.97 4.98 24.43
C TRP A 245 -5.74 3.65 25.13
N LEU A 246 -4.91 2.78 24.55
CA LEU A 246 -4.54 1.52 25.15
C LEU A 246 -3.47 1.81 26.20
N LEU A 247 -3.90 2.28 27.38
CA LEU A 247 -3.04 2.43 28.55
C LEU A 247 -2.58 1.03 28.97
N VAL A 248 -1.55 0.51 28.31
CA VAL A 248 -0.82 -0.66 28.78
C VAL A 248 0.19 -0.13 29.80
N GLY A 249 -0.20 -0.22 31.07
CA GLY A 249 0.71 -0.40 32.19
C GLY A 249 0.89 -1.88 32.47
#